data_AF-A0A9X6WVK5-F1
#
_entry.id   AF-A0A9X6WVK5-F1
#
_cell.length_a   1.000
_cell.length_b   1.000
_cell.length_c   1.000
_cell.angle_alpha   90.00
_cell.angle_beta   90.00
_cell.angle_gamma   90.00
#
_symmetry.space_group_name_H-M   'P 1'
#
loop_
_entity.id
_entity.type
_entity.pdbx_description
1 polymer ?
#
loop_
_entity_poly.entity_id
_entity_poly.type
_entity_poly.pdbx_seq_one_letter_code
_entity_poly.pdbx_strand_id
1 'polypeptide(L)'
;MENNNIQGTPFMGRLVDAERTEGGVLVQIPYDMLDYAGLQEKEQVEVWGTIDGTLSIRIATKCEVCNRGARLFELQIGRNVKKVCAEDYYKLTGEQPQEPVKMENTTQTEQP
;
A
#
# COMPACT_ATOMS: atom_id res chain seq x y z
N MET A 1 -27.30 3.19 33.41
CA MET A 1 -27.07 2.39 32.19
C MET A 1 -26.77 3.39 31.09
N GLU A 2 -25.50 3.60 30.78
CA GLU A 2 -25.08 4.51 29.70
C GLU A 2 -25.41 3.88 28.36
N ASN A 3 -26.24 4.56 27.56
CA ASN A 3 -26.60 4.16 26.22
C ASN A 3 -25.48 4.56 25.27
N ASN A 4 -24.53 3.64 25.04
CA ASN A 4 -23.51 3.78 24.00
C ASN A 4 -24.18 3.61 22.63
N ASN A 5 -24.64 4.73 22.07
CA ASN A 5 -25.16 4.79 20.71
C ASN A 5 -23.98 4.76 19.73
N ILE A 6 -23.59 3.57 19.28
CA ILE A 6 -22.57 3.42 18.23
C ILE A 6 -23.27 3.74 16.91
N GLN A 7 -23.32 5.03 16.55
CA GLN A 7 -23.65 5.45 15.20
C GLN A 7 -22.49 5.01 14.28
N GLY A 8 -22.65 3.86 13.63
CA GLY A 8 -21.73 3.43 12.58
C GLY A 8 -21.68 4.47 11.46
N THR A 9 -20.49 4.72 10.93
CA THR A 9 -20.32 5.63 9.79
C THR A 9 -20.97 4.99 8.56
N PRO A 10 -21.72 5.73 7.72
CA PRO A 10 -22.35 5.17 6.52
C PRO A 10 -21.33 4.87 5.41
N PHE A 11 -20.05 5.16 5.63
CA PHE A 11 -18.96 5.01 4.67
C PHE A 11 -17.96 3.96 5.15
N MET A 12 -17.39 3.20 4.20
CA MET A 12 -16.37 2.18 4.45
C MET A 12 -14.99 2.76 4.78
N GLY A 13 -14.80 4.08 4.60
CA GLY A 13 -13.52 4.77 4.82
C GLY A 13 -13.70 6.12 5.49
N ARG A 14 -12.59 6.86 5.62
CA ARG A 14 -12.59 8.21 6.18
C ARG A 14 -12.98 9.23 5.11
N LEU A 15 -13.89 10.14 5.46
CA LEU A 15 -14.18 11.30 4.62
C LEU A 15 -13.03 12.30 4.72
N VAL A 16 -12.54 12.73 3.57
CA VAL A 16 -11.48 13.73 3.44
C VAL A 16 -11.88 14.69 2.32
N ASP A 17 -11.41 15.93 2.41
CA ASP A 17 -11.65 16.92 1.38
C ASP A 17 -10.78 16.67 0.14
N ALA A 18 -11.36 16.95 -1.02
CA ALA A 18 -10.68 16.89 -2.31
C ALA A 18 -10.68 18.30 -2.93
N GLU A 19 -9.48 18.83 -3.19
CA GLU A 19 -9.31 20.17 -3.72
C GLU A 19 -8.79 20.13 -5.16
N ARG A 20 -9.43 20.88 -6.05
CA ARG A 20 -8.93 21.06 -7.42
C ARG A 20 -7.84 22.12 -7.43
N THR A 21 -6.74 21.79 -8.09
CA THR A 21 -5.58 22.64 -8.30
C THR A 21 -5.28 22.72 -9.79
N GLU A 22 -4.36 23.60 -10.19
CA GLU A 22 -3.92 23.71 -11.59
C GLU A 22 -3.29 22.41 -12.12
N GLY A 23 -2.63 21.64 -11.24
CA GLY A 23 -1.95 20.38 -11.59
C GLY A 23 -2.79 19.11 -11.44
N GLY A 24 -4.04 19.20 -10.97
CA GLY A 24 -4.89 18.03 -10.71
C GLY A 24 -5.74 18.16 -9.45
N VAL A 25 -6.00 17.05 -8.77
CA VAL A 25 -6.77 17.00 -7.51
C VAL A 25 -5.85 16.64 -6.36
N LEU A 26 -5.89 17.42 -5.29
CA LEU A 26 -5.25 17.10 -4.02
C LEU A 26 -6.26 16.39 -3.11
N VAL A 27 -5.91 15.19 -2.67
CA VAL A 27 -6.64 14.44 -1.64
C VAL A 27 -5.63 14.05 -0.57
N GLN A 28 -5.86 14.48 0.67
CA GLN A 28 -5.00 14.08 1.77
C GLN A 28 -5.41 12.70 2.29
N ILE A 29 -4.61 11.69 1.98
CA ILE A 29 -4.81 10.32 2.48
C ILE A 29 -4.15 10.21 3.86
N PRO A 30 -4.88 9.85 4.91
CA PRO A 30 -4.30 9.64 6.23
C PRO A 30 -3.24 8.53 6.25
N TYR A 31 -2.15 8.74 6.99
CA TYR A 31 -1.03 7.78 7.07
C TYR A 31 -1.47 6.37 7.49
N ASP A 32 -2.40 6.27 8.45
CA ASP A 32 -2.91 4.98 8.91
C ASP A 32 -3.58 4.16 7.78
N MET A 33 -4.10 4.81 6.74
CA MET A 33 -4.67 4.13 5.57
C MET A 33 -3.62 3.79 4.49
N LEU A 34 -2.49 4.48 4.48
CA LEU A 34 -1.39 4.22 3.54
C LEU A 34 -0.64 2.93 3.91
N ASP A 35 -0.47 2.66 5.21
CA ASP A 35 0.19 1.45 5.71
C ASP A 35 -0.52 0.19 5.22
N TYR A 36 -1.86 0.17 5.31
CA TYR A 36 -2.68 -0.93 4.77
C TYR A 36 -2.56 -1.08 3.25
N ALA A 37 -2.37 0.02 2.52
CA ALA A 37 -2.19 0.02 1.07
C ALA A 37 -0.76 -0.35 0.65
N GLY A 38 0.19 -0.41 1.60
CA GLY A 38 1.61 -0.64 1.34
C GLY A 38 2.33 0.52 0.68
N LEU A 39 1.80 1.74 0.79
CA LEU A 39 2.41 2.99 0.33
C LEU A 39 3.18 3.60 1.51
N GLN A 40 4.51 3.65 1.46
CA GLN A 40 5.32 4.04 2.63
C GLN A 40 6.01 5.39 2.46
N GLU A 41 6.55 5.67 1.27
CA GLU A 41 7.30 6.90 1.03
C GLU A 41 6.97 7.49 -0.34
N LYS A 42 7.75 7.11 -1.36
CA LYS A 42 7.66 7.62 -2.72
C LYS A 42 7.54 6.46 -3.68
N GLU A 43 6.33 5.97 -3.81
CA GLU A 43 5.98 4.93 -4.77
C GLU A 43 5.33 5.55 -6.01
N GLN A 44 5.61 4.95 -7.17
CA GLN A 44 4.82 5.23 -8.36
C GLN A 44 3.47 4.50 -8.22
N VAL A 45 2.38 5.20 -8.50
CA VAL A 45 1.02 4.64 -8.45
C VAL A 45 0.33 4.78 -9.81
N GLU A 46 -0.54 3.82 -10.10
CA GLU A 46 -1.54 3.92 -11.15
C GLU A 46 -2.83 4.49 -10.54
N VAL A 47 -3.45 5.43 -11.24
CA VAL A 47 -4.72 6.06 -10.86
C VAL A 47 -5.71 5.89 -12.00
N TRP A 48 -6.89 5.35 -11.72
CA TRP A 48 -7.94 5.17 -12.72
C TRP A 48 -9.33 5.35 -12.11
N GLY A 49 -10.28 5.76 -12.95
CA GLY A 49 -11.68 5.95 -12.56
C GLY A 49 -12.58 4.82 -13.04
N THR A 50 -13.67 4.58 -12.32
CA THR A 50 -14.78 3.71 -12.74
C THR A 50 -16.05 4.55 -12.96
N ILE A 51 -17.03 3.98 -13.68
CA ILE A 51 -18.23 4.70 -14.15
C ILE A 51 -19.14 5.13 -12.99
N ASP A 52 -19.08 4.44 -11.87
CA ASP A 52 -19.81 4.76 -10.63
C ASP A 52 -19.22 5.98 -9.88
N GLY A 53 -18.17 6.61 -10.43
CA GLY A 53 -17.50 7.76 -9.84
C GLY A 53 -16.39 7.39 -8.85
N THR A 54 -16.07 6.10 -8.68
CA THR A 54 -14.95 5.69 -7.81
C THR A 54 -13.61 5.98 -8.50
N LEU A 55 -12.71 6.65 -7.77
CA LEU A 55 -11.30 6.79 -8.16
C LEU A 55 -10.48 5.76 -7.39
N SER A 56 -9.75 4.90 -8.11
CA SER A 56 -8.88 3.89 -7.55
C SER A 56 -7.42 4.28 -7.70
N ILE A 57 -6.62 3.94 -6.69
CA ILE A 57 -5.17 4.16 -6.66
C ILE A 57 -4.51 2.84 -6.26
N ARG A 58 -3.41 2.48 -6.92
CA ARG A 58 -2.63 1.27 -6.60
C ARG A 58 -1.16 1.45 -6.95
N ILE A 59 -0.27 0.81 -6.19
CA ILE A 59 1.17 0.74 -6.51
C ILE A 59 1.39 0.17 -7.92
N ALA A 60 2.21 0.86 -8.71
CA ALA A 60 2.54 0.53 -10.09
C ALA A 60 3.67 -0.51 -10.22
N THR A 61 3.66 -1.55 -9.38
CA THR A 61 4.61 -2.66 -9.39
C THR A 61 3.93 -3.97 -9.79
N LYS A 62 4.54 -4.78 -10.65
CA LYS A 62 3.91 -6.02 -11.14
C LYS A 62 4.48 -7.26 -10.45
N CYS A 63 3.61 -8.09 -9.90
CA CYS A 63 3.99 -9.41 -9.41
C CYS A 63 4.51 -10.28 -10.55
N GLU A 64 5.67 -10.91 -10.39
CA GLU A 64 6.28 -11.77 -11.41
C GLU A 64 5.54 -13.11 -11.62
N VAL A 65 4.50 -13.38 -10.83
CA VAL A 65 3.66 -14.59 -10.94
C VAL A 65 2.30 -14.25 -11.55
N CYS A 66 1.49 -13.42 -10.88
CA CYS A 66 0.15 -13.08 -11.37
C CYS A 66 0.07 -11.82 -12.25
N ASN A 67 1.18 -11.09 -12.44
CA ASN A 67 1.26 -9.85 -13.23
C ASN A 67 0.31 -8.71 -12.79
N ARG A 68 -0.26 -8.80 -11.58
CA ARG A 68 -1.11 -7.75 -10.98
C ARG A 68 -0.27 -6.72 -10.24
N GLY A 69 -0.80 -5.49 -10.19
CA GLY A 69 -0.30 -4.42 -9.35
C GLY A 69 -0.37 -4.78 -7.87
N ALA A 70 0.75 -4.80 -7.15
CA ALA A 70 0.80 -5.11 -5.71
C ALA A 70 2.15 -4.74 -5.06
N ARG A 71 2.15 -4.52 -3.75
CA ARG A 71 3.39 -4.59 -2.95
C ARG A 71 4.06 -5.93 -3.17
N LEU A 72 5.37 -5.90 -3.41
CA LEU A 72 6.15 -7.09 -3.75
C LEU A 72 7.07 -7.47 -2.60
N PHE A 73 7.25 -8.77 -2.44
CA PHE A 73 8.12 -9.43 -1.48
C PHE A 73 9.10 -10.30 -2.24
N GLU A 74 10.33 -10.35 -1.77
CA GLU A 74 11.35 -11.21 -2.36
C GLU A 74 11.15 -12.64 -1.89
N LEU A 75 11.02 -13.56 -2.84
CA LEU A 75 10.89 -14.99 -2.60
C LEU A 75 12.05 -15.73 -3.27
N GLN A 76 12.87 -16.40 -2.47
CA GLN A 76 13.93 -17.26 -2.96
C GLN A 76 13.33 -18.59 -3.48
N ILE A 77 13.52 -18.87 -4.77
CA ILE A 77 13.14 -20.14 -5.40
C ILE A 77 14.40 -20.77 -6.00
N GLY A 78 14.97 -21.73 -5.26
CA GLY A 78 16.25 -22.35 -5.61
C GLY A 78 17.38 -21.32 -5.56
N ARG A 79 17.94 -20.97 -6.73
CA ARG A 79 19.00 -19.95 -6.87
C ARG A 79 18.49 -18.58 -7.34
N ASN A 80 17.22 -18.45 -7.67
CA ASN A 80 16.64 -17.22 -8.19
C ASN A 80 15.82 -16.50 -7.10
N VAL A 81 15.87 -15.17 -7.08
CA VAL A 81 14.96 -14.33 -6.30
C VAL A 81 13.84 -13.87 -7.22
N LYS A 82 12.59 -14.03 -6.81
CA LYS A 82 11.42 -13.47 -7.50
C LYS A 82 10.74 -12.40 -6.67
N LYS A 83 10.19 -11.37 -7.32
CA LYS A 83 9.36 -10.36 -6.68
C LYS A 83 7.89 -10.70 -6.84
N VAL A 84 7.25 -11.14 -5.75
CA VAL A 84 5.88 -11.68 -5.77
C VAL A 84 4.96 -10.93 -4.81
N CYS A 85 3.67 -10.86 -5.11
CA CYS A 85 2.70 -10.29 -4.17
C CYS A 85 2.47 -11.21 -2.96
N ALA A 86 1.93 -10.68 -1.86
CA ALA A 86 1.69 -11.47 -0.64
C ALA A 86 0.81 -12.71 -0.88
N GLU A 87 -0.20 -12.59 -1.74
CA GLU A 87 -1.09 -13.69 -2.08
C GLU A 87 -0.33 -14.84 -2.78
N ASP A 88 0.52 -14.52 -3.76
CA ASP A 88 1.30 -15.54 -4.47
C ASP A 88 2.45 -16.06 -3.60
N TYR A 89 3.04 -15.23 -2.73
CA TYR A 89 4.01 -15.66 -1.73
C TYR A 89 3.42 -16.75 -0.84
N TYR A 90 2.23 -16.52 -0.27
CA TYR A 90 1.54 -17.47 0.59
C TYR A 90 1.17 -18.75 -0.17
N LYS A 91 0.66 -18.64 -1.41
CA LYS A 91 0.36 -19.82 -2.23
C LYS A 91 1.59 -20.67 -2.54
N LEU A 92 2.76 -20.06 -2.67
CA LEU A 92 4.01 -20.75 -3.02
C LEU A 92 4.74 -21.33 -1.80
N THR A 93 4.61 -20.71 -0.63
CA THR A 93 5.40 -21.08 0.57
C THR A 93 4.57 -21.66 1.71
N GLY A 94 3.26 -21.35 1.77
CA GLY A 94 2.42 -21.59 2.94
C GLY A 94 2.62 -20.59 4.08
N GLU A 95 3.50 -19.61 3.92
CA GLU A 95 3.86 -18.63 4.94
C GLU A 95 3.45 -17.21 4.51
N GLN A 96 3.09 -16.37 5.48
CA GLN A 96 2.88 -14.95 5.21
C GLN A 96 4.24 -14.27 5.05
N PRO A 97 4.46 -13.45 4.01
CA PRO A 97 5.72 -12.75 3.87
C PRO A 97 5.89 -11.78 5.04
N GLN A 98 7.07 -11.78 5.65
CA GLN A 98 7.39 -10.77 6.63
C GLN A 98 7.60 -9.43 5.92
N GLU A 99 7.07 -8.35 6.50
CA GLU A 99 7.41 -7.03 6.02
C GLU A 99 8.93 -6.84 6.14
N PRO A 100 9.61 -6.34 5.10
CA PRO A 100 11.00 -5.97 5.26
C PRO A 100 11.09 -4.95 6.39
N VAL A 101 11.76 -5.32 7.47
CA VAL A 101 12.17 -4.37 8.51
C VAL A 101 12.96 -3.30 7.76
N LYS A 102 12.47 -2.05 7.75
CA LYS A 102 13.25 -0.91 7.29
C LYS A 102 14.48 -0.88 8.20
N MET A 103 15.61 -1.44 7.76
CA MET A 103 16.89 -1.08 8.32
C MET A 103 17.05 0.38 7.97
N GLU A 104 16.74 1.26 8.93
CA GLU A 104 17.29 2.61 8.91
C GLU A 104 18.78 2.43 8.77
N ASN A 105 19.31 2.69 7.58
CA ASN A 105 20.74 2.91 7.41
C ASN A 105 21.07 4.15 8.22
N THR A 106 21.32 3.98 9.52
CA THR A 106 22.08 4.93 10.30
C THR A 106 23.45 4.93 9.65
N THR A 107 23.62 5.82 8.67
CA THR A 107 24.93 6.23 8.21
C THR A 107 25.56 6.80 9.47
N GLN A 108 26.41 6.01 10.12
CA GLN A 108 27.32 6.51 11.12
C GLN A 108 28.17 7.52 10.35
N THR A 109 27.75 8.78 10.46
CA THR A 109 28.58 9.90 10.08
C THR A 109 29.67 9.92 11.14
N GLU A 110 30.75 9.18 10.89
CA GLU A 110 32.04 9.49 11.51
C GLU A 110 32.32 10.96 11.23
N GLN A 111 32.46 11.78 12.27
CA GLN A 111 33.37 12.92 12.30
C GLN A 111 33.31 13.65 13.64
N PRO A 112 34.39 14.33 14.08
CA PRO A 112 35.80 14.25 13.67
C PRO A 112 36.73 13.69 14.76
#